data_AF-A0AAV5TWL0-F1
#
_entry.id   AF-A0AAV5TWL0-F1
#
_cell.length_a   1.000
_cell.length_b   1.000
_cell.length_c   1.000
_cell.angle_alpha   90.00
_cell.angle_beta   90.00
_cell.angle_gamma   90.00
#
_symmetry.space_group_name_H-M   'P 1'
#
loop_
_entity.id
_entity.type
_entity.pdbx_description
1 polymer ?
#
loop_
_entity_poly.entity_id
_entity_poly.type
_entity_poly.pdbx_seq_one_letter_code
_entity_poly.pdbx_strand_id
1 'polypeptide(L)'
;PHPEILTVLAALSQANSSSSSCQGVQLTAVLKCYKPFIEAYGMELPTPTTLPDYDTLHAMRMGLLTGRAYEAQPEVCAYGNALVTCLKPNWRCLDNVMYLKLGQPTARKAGLYYSDLFVTQYQCSERALYLFMEKCTHSCTKRVRVEYGGMEATQVCSDALDAFPAFPETGEPCRGINIFLSCIYHIYYPHCGTDGAEILCESNRAATLAQVAWCDNNPAYDVLKCGLQQPGEPQQPQQLQHTSPAAGSSVIWALPLLLLSVYSIF
;
A
#
# COMPACT_ATOMS: atom_id res chain seq x y z
N PRO A 1 -42.43 -23.43 -35.17
CA PRO A 1 -41.54 -22.40 -35.72
C PRO A 1 -41.63 -21.09 -34.92
N HIS A 2 -40.78 -20.93 -33.90
CA HIS A 2 -40.41 -19.65 -33.29
C HIS A 2 -38.95 -19.76 -32.83
N PRO A 3 -37.98 -19.24 -33.60
CA PRO A 3 -36.55 -19.47 -33.39
C PRO A 3 -35.89 -18.33 -32.60
N GLU A 4 -36.46 -17.89 -31.48
CA GLU A 4 -35.98 -16.68 -30.76
C GLU A 4 -35.63 -16.88 -29.28
N ILE A 5 -35.57 -18.13 -28.79
CA ILE A 5 -35.26 -18.41 -27.36
C ILE A 5 -33.84 -18.98 -27.16
N LEU A 6 -33.07 -19.22 -28.23
CA LEU A 6 -31.74 -19.86 -28.12
C LEU A 6 -30.53 -18.92 -28.07
N THR A 7 -30.71 -17.60 -28.13
CA THR A 7 -29.57 -16.66 -28.30
C THR A 7 -29.16 -15.90 -27.03
N VAL A 8 -29.82 -16.12 -25.89
CA VAL A 8 -29.48 -15.41 -24.63
C VAL A 8 -28.55 -16.23 -23.70
N LEU A 9 -28.44 -17.55 -23.91
CA LEU A 9 -27.59 -18.42 -23.08
C LEU A 9 -26.12 -18.49 -23.51
N ALA A 10 -25.74 -17.87 -24.64
CA ALA A 10 -24.35 -17.86 -25.13
C ALA A 10 -23.52 -16.65 -24.69
N ALA A 11 -24.12 -15.67 -23.99
CA ALA A 11 -23.43 -14.44 -23.56
C ALA A 11 -22.90 -14.48 -22.11
N LEU A 12 -23.23 -15.51 -21.33
CA LEU A 12 -22.84 -15.62 -19.91
C LEU A 12 -21.64 -16.55 -19.65
N SER A 13 -20.99 -17.06 -20.70
CA SER A 13 -19.88 -18.02 -20.58
C SER A 13 -18.48 -17.42 -20.78
N GLN A 14 -18.35 -16.09 -20.98
CA GLN A 14 -17.07 -15.43 -21.27
C GLN A 14 -16.48 -14.64 -20.09
N ALA A 15 -16.99 -14.84 -18.87
CA ALA A 15 -16.41 -14.25 -17.66
C ALA A 15 -15.79 -15.37 -16.81
N ASN A 16 -14.72 -16.00 -17.27
CA ASN A 16 -13.75 -16.74 -16.43
C ASN A 16 -12.51 -17.25 -17.21
N SER A 17 -11.95 -16.46 -18.12
CA SER A 17 -10.79 -16.87 -18.93
C SER A 17 -9.51 -16.04 -18.73
N SER A 18 -9.36 -15.32 -17.61
CA SER A 18 -8.13 -14.55 -17.34
C SER A 18 -7.16 -15.19 -16.34
N SER A 19 -7.55 -16.25 -15.62
CA SER A 19 -6.74 -16.82 -14.52
C SER A 19 -5.62 -17.79 -14.95
N SER A 20 -5.54 -18.18 -16.23
CA SER A 20 -4.49 -19.08 -16.75
C SER A 20 -3.23 -18.37 -17.28
N SER A 21 -3.25 -17.04 -17.43
CA SER A 21 -2.18 -16.30 -18.12
C SER A 21 -0.97 -15.95 -17.26
N CYS A 22 -1.09 -15.98 -15.93
CA CYS A 22 -0.05 -15.60 -14.96
C CYS A 22 0.82 -16.77 -14.47
N GLN A 23 1.23 -17.70 -15.35
CA GLN A 23 2.03 -18.87 -14.96
C GLN A 23 3.49 -18.83 -15.47
N GLY A 24 4.37 -19.56 -14.77
CA GLY A 24 5.74 -19.97 -15.15
C GLY A 24 6.67 -18.88 -15.67
N VAL A 25 6.50 -18.52 -16.95
CA VAL A 25 7.25 -17.48 -17.68
C VAL A 25 7.23 -16.13 -16.93
N GLN A 26 6.15 -15.86 -16.20
CA GLN A 26 6.01 -14.61 -15.45
C GLN A 26 6.86 -14.58 -14.17
N LEU A 27 7.09 -15.71 -13.49
CA LEU A 27 7.94 -15.75 -12.30
C LEU A 27 9.39 -15.36 -12.61
N THR A 28 9.94 -15.95 -13.67
CA THR A 28 11.30 -15.62 -14.14
C THR A 28 11.38 -14.16 -14.62
N ALA A 29 10.35 -13.65 -15.29
CA ALA A 29 10.32 -12.25 -15.73
C ALA A 29 10.28 -11.28 -14.53
N VAL A 30 9.45 -11.57 -13.52
CA VAL A 30 9.38 -10.77 -12.29
C VAL A 30 10.72 -10.81 -11.53
N LEU A 31 11.33 -11.99 -11.37
CA LEU A 31 12.65 -12.11 -10.74
C LEU A 31 13.75 -11.36 -11.50
N LYS A 32 13.71 -11.38 -12.83
CA LYS A 32 14.64 -10.63 -13.67
C LYS A 32 14.54 -9.12 -13.41
N CYS A 33 13.34 -8.62 -13.11
CA CYS A 33 13.12 -7.23 -12.73
C CYS A 33 13.59 -6.93 -11.30
N TYR A 34 13.35 -7.84 -10.37
CA TYR A 34 13.77 -7.67 -8.98
C TYR A 34 15.27 -7.79 -8.78
N LYS A 35 15.98 -8.63 -9.56
CA LYS A 35 17.42 -8.84 -9.41
C LYS A 35 18.24 -7.53 -9.34
N PRO A 36 18.21 -6.63 -10.34
CA PRO A 36 18.96 -5.38 -10.27
C PRO A 36 18.48 -4.45 -9.14
N PHE A 37 17.19 -4.51 -8.79
CA PHE A 37 16.65 -3.74 -7.66
C PHE A 37 17.20 -4.22 -6.32
N ILE A 38 17.30 -5.53 -6.10
CA ILE A 38 17.91 -6.12 -4.91
C ILE A 38 19.42 -5.84 -4.86
N GLU A 39 20.12 -5.98 -5.99
CA GLU A 39 21.55 -5.68 -6.12
C GLU A 39 21.88 -4.21 -5.82
N ALA A 40 20.97 -3.29 -6.15
CA ALA A 40 21.13 -1.86 -5.86
C ALA A 40 21.20 -1.54 -4.35
N TYR A 41 20.66 -2.41 -3.50
CA TYR A 41 20.80 -2.31 -2.03
C TYR A 41 21.97 -3.13 -1.48
N GLY A 42 22.87 -3.62 -2.34
CA GLY A 42 24.01 -4.45 -1.94
C GLY A 42 23.61 -5.86 -1.48
N MET A 43 22.43 -6.32 -1.89
CA MET A 43 21.90 -7.64 -1.55
C MET A 43 21.99 -8.59 -2.74
N GLU A 44 21.89 -9.89 -2.49
CA GLU A 44 21.74 -10.91 -3.52
C GLU A 44 20.40 -11.63 -3.38
N LEU A 45 19.93 -12.26 -4.46
CA LEU A 45 18.78 -13.16 -4.37
C LEU A 45 19.19 -14.41 -3.57
N PRO A 46 18.39 -14.87 -2.58
CA PRO A 46 18.73 -16.07 -1.80
C PRO A 46 18.85 -17.34 -2.66
N THR A 47 18.03 -17.42 -3.70
CA THR A 47 18.09 -18.47 -4.72
C THR A 47 17.79 -17.86 -6.09
N PRO A 48 18.07 -18.56 -7.20
CA PRO A 48 17.68 -18.09 -8.54
C PRO A 48 16.17 -17.90 -8.73
N THR A 49 15.35 -18.40 -7.81
CA THR A 49 13.88 -18.44 -7.92
C THR A 49 13.14 -17.69 -6.80
N THR A 50 13.84 -17.07 -5.85
CA THR A 50 13.21 -16.44 -4.69
C THR A 50 13.74 -15.03 -4.42
N LEU A 51 12.87 -14.20 -3.87
CA LEU A 51 13.23 -12.90 -3.30
C LEU A 51 13.73 -13.06 -1.85
N PRO A 52 14.53 -12.11 -1.34
CA PRO A 52 14.83 -12.05 0.09
C PRO A 52 13.55 -11.87 0.93
N ASP A 53 13.62 -12.20 2.22
CA ASP A 53 12.53 -11.88 3.14
C ASP A 53 12.28 -10.36 3.14
N TYR A 54 11.00 -9.97 3.21
CA TYR A 54 10.62 -8.57 3.12
C TYR A 54 11.28 -7.71 4.20
N ASP A 55 11.40 -8.19 5.44
CA ASP A 55 11.99 -7.38 6.51
C ASP A 55 13.47 -7.15 6.26
N THR A 56 14.15 -8.10 5.61
CA THR A 56 15.56 -7.95 5.24
C THR A 56 15.72 -6.87 4.16
N LEU A 57 14.92 -6.92 3.10
CA LEU A 57 14.91 -5.88 2.06
C LEU A 57 14.56 -4.52 2.66
N HIS A 58 13.50 -4.47 3.47
CA HIS A 58 13.02 -3.25 4.13
C HIS A 58 14.11 -2.66 5.02
N ALA A 59 14.76 -3.47 5.86
CA ALA A 59 15.86 -3.02 6.72
C ALA A 59 17.03 -2.43 5.92
N MET A 60 17.39 -3.03 4.77
CA MET A 60 18.47 -2.50 3.92
C MET A 60 18.10 -1.17 3.27
N ARG A 61 16.89 -1.07 2.70
CA ARG A 61 16.35 0.19 2.18
C ARG A 61 16.31 1.27 3.27
N MET A 62 15.92 0.87 4.48
CA MET A 62 15.83 1.79 5.60
C MET A 62 17.17 2.20 6.18
N GLY A 63 18.17 1.32 6.14
CA GLY A 63 19.55 1.66 6.49
C GLY A 63 20.09 2.78 5.60
N LEU A 64 19.80 2.72 4.29
CA LEU A 64 20.18 3.76 3.34
C LEU A 64 19.53 5.11 3.67
N LEU A 65 18.22 5.13 3.89
CA LEU A 65 17.46 6.33 4.25
C LEU A 65 17.84 6.88 5.63
N THR A 66 18.15 6.03 6.60
CA THR A 66 18.58 6.48 7.93
C THR A 66 19.99 7.06 7.90
N GLY A 67 20.90 6.46 7.12
CA GLY A 67 22.30 6.88 7.04
C GLY A 67 22.51 8.19 6.26
N ARG A 68 21.66 8.47 5.27
CA ARG A 68 21.77 9.65 4.39
C ARG A 68 20.56 10.59 4.46
N ALA A 69 19.61 10.31 5.35
CA ALA A 69 18.35 11.04 5.47
C ALA A 69 17.65 11.21 4.09
N TYR A 70 17.05 12.37 3.87
CA TYR A 70 16.31 12.69 2.65
C TYR A 70 17.18 12.69 1.38
N GLU A 71 18.52 12.80 1.49
CA GLU A 71 19.42 12.80 0.33
C GLU A 71 19.50 11.44 -0.38
N ALA A 72 19.11 10.36 0.31
CA ALA A 72 18.99 9.04 -0.31
C ALA A 72 17.69 8.86 -1.10
N GLN A 73 16.67 9.71 -0.91
CA GLN A 73 15.36 9.52 -1.54
C GLN A 73 15.41 9.51 -3.08
N PRO A 74 16.15 10.40 -3.76
CA PRO A 74 16.27 10.35 -5.22
C PRO A 74 16.87 9.03 -5.72
N GLU A 75 17.83 8.47 -5.00
CA GLU A 75 18.48 7.20 -5.33
C GLU A 75 17.55 6.00 -5.11
N VAL A 76 16.88 5.95 -3.95
CA VAL A 76 15.82 4.96 -3.66
C VAL A 76 14.75 4.99 -4.76
N CYS A 77 14.40 6.19 -5.23
CA CYS A 77 13.42 6.34 -6.29
C CYS A 77 13.93 5.99 -7.68
N ALA A 78 15.22 6.17 -7.97
CA ALA A 78 15.81 5.64 -9.20
C ALA A 78 15.70 4.10 -9.23
N TYR A 79 16.00 3.42 -8.12
CA TYR A 79 15.87 1.96 -8.00
C TYR A 79 14.40 1.51 -8.12
N GLY A 80 13.49 2.17 -7.39
CA GLY A 80 12.07 1.88 -7.41
C GLY A 80 11.43 2.09 -8.78
N ASN A 81 11.72 3.20 -9.46
CA ASN A 81 11.17 3.49 -10.78
C ASN A 81 11.68 2.53 -11.86
N ALA A 82 12.95 2.08 -11.77
CA ALA A 82 13.49 1.04 -12.64
C ALA A 82 12.75 -0.29 -12.45
N LEU A 83 12.49 -0.69 -11.19
CA LEU A 83 11.71 -1.88 -10.86
C LEU A 83 10.29 -1.80 -11.42
N VAL A 84 9.56 -0.71 -11.11
CA VAL A 84 8.18 -0.49 -11.57
C VAL A 84 8.09 -0.52 -13.10
N THR A 85 9.04 0.12 -13.78
CA THR A 85 9.11 0.13 -15.25
C THR A 85 9.32 -1.28 -15.81
N CYS A 86 10.23 -2.06 -15.22
CA CYS A 86 10.49 -3.42 -15.65
C CYS A 86 9.27 -4.34 -15.42
N LEU A 87 8.56 -4.16 -14.30
CA LEU A 87 7.40 -4.96 -13.93
C LEU A 87 6.13 -4.61 -14.71
N LYS A 88 6.05 -3.42 -15.32
CA LYS A 88 4.87 -2.92 -16.03
C LYS A 88 4.22 -3.93 -17.01
N PRO A 89 4.97 -4.71 -17.83
CA PRO A 89 4.38 -5.73 -18.71
C PRO A 89 3.69 -6.88 -17.98
N ASN A 90 4.08 -7.16 -16.72
CA ASN A 90 3.56 -8.26 -15.90
C ASN A 90 2.70 -7.77 -14.73
N TRP A 91 2.37 -6.47 -14.67
CA TRP A 91 1.74 -5.85 -13.50
C TRP A 91 0.43 -6.53 -13.08
N ARG A 92 -0.38 -6.97 -14.05
CA ARG A 92 -1.67 -7.66 -13.81
C ARG A 92 -1.53 -9.01 -13.12
N CYS A 93 -0.31 -9.55 -13.07
CA CYS A 93 -0.01 -10.84 -12.47
C CYS A 93 0.77 -10.73 -11.16
N LEU A 94 0.95 -9.49 -10.67
CA LEU A 94 1.47 -9.24 -9.34
C LEU A 94 0.30 -9.27 -8.37
N ASP A 95 0.39 -10.17 -7.40
CA ASP A 95 -0.52 -10.30 -6.28
C ASP A 95 0.20 -11.03 -5.15
N ASN A 96 -0.47 -11.21 -4.01
CA ASN A 96 0.12 -11.90 -2.87
C ASN A 96 0.47 -13.37 -3.18
N VAL A 97 -0.24 -14.02 -4.12
CA VAL A 97 0.06 -15.40 -4.52
C VAL A 97 1.37 -15.47 -5.30
N MET A 98 1.65 -14.50 -6.17
CA MET A 98 2.91 -14.37 -6.88
C MET A 98 4.07 -14.22 -5.90
N TYR A 99 3.97 -13.31 -4.91
CA TYR A 99 5.04 -13.12 -3.94
C TYR A 99 5.24 -14.32 -3.00
N LEU A 100 4.19 -15.08 -2.68
CA LEU A 100 4.33 -16.38 -2.00
C LEU A 100 5.16 -17.36 -2.85
N LYS A 101 4.88 -17.46 -4.15
CA LYS A 101 5.66 -18.31 -5.07
C LYS A 101 7.11 -17.84 -5.24
N LEU A 102 7.36 -16.54 -5.04
CA LEU A 102 8.69 -15.94 -4.99
C LEU A 102 9.39 -16.10 -3.63
N GLY A 103 8.87 -16.97 -2.75
CA GLY A 103 9.56 -17.39 -1.53
C GLY A 103 9.20 -16.59 -0.28
N GLN A 104 8.16 -15.75 -0.30
CA GLN A 104 7.70 -15.10 0.93
C GLN A 104 7.05 -16.11 1.89
N PRO A 105 7.41 -16.12 3.19
CA PRO A 105 7.03 -17.19 4.10
C PRO A 105 5.57 -17.15 4.56
N THR A 106 4.91 -15.98 4.43
CA THR A 106 3.52 -15.80 4.85
C THR A 106 2.78 -14.90 3.88
N ALA A 107 1.44 -15.04 3.81
CA ALA A 107 0.59 -14.13 3.04
C ALA A 107 0.79 -12.66 3.48
N ARG A 108 1.10 -12.47 4.77
CA ARG A 108 1.46 -11.15 5.31
C ARG A 108 2.72 -10.57 4.66
N LYS A 109 3.82 -11.34 4.59
CA LYS A 109 5.07 -10.90 3.93
C LYS A 109 4.89 -10.67 2.43
N ALA A 110 4.11 -11.52 1.79
CA ALA A 110 3.75 -11.35 0.39
C ALA A 110 2.98 -10.05 0.14
N GLY A 111 1.99 -9.74 0.99
CA GLY A 111 1.25 -8.49 0.94
C GLY A 111 2.11 -7.26 1.19
N LEU A 112 3.10 -7.36 2.07
CA LEU A 112 4.08 -6.29 2.31
C LEU A 112 4.87 -5.95 1.03
N TYR A 113 5.42 -6.96 0.36
CA TYR A 113 6.10 -6.78 -0.93
C TYR A 113 5.21 -6.14 -1.99
N TYR A 114 3.98 -6.65 -2.13
CA TYR A 114 3.08 -6.18 -3.17
C TYR A 114 2.68 -4.72 -2.94
N SER A 115 2.36 -4.35 -1.71
CA SER A 115 1.94 -2.98 -1.41
C SER A 115 3.13 -2.00 -1.44
N ASP A 116 4.34 -2.43 -1.03
CA ASP A 116 5.56 -1.61 -1.11
C ASP A 116 5.86 -1.18 -2.56
N LEU A 117 5.51 -2.00 -3.55
CA LEU A 117 5.63 -1.64 -4.96
C LEU A 117 4.73 -0.45 -5.34
N PHE A 118 3.49 -0.42 -4.85
CA PHE A 118 2.53 0.67 -5.09
C PHE A 118 2.91 1.93 -4.31
N VAL A 119 3.32 1.77 -3.04
CA VAL A 119 3.86 2.86 -2.22
C VAL A 119 5.06 3.49 -2.92
N THR A 120 6.00 2.68 -3.40
CA THR A 120 7.18 3.15 -4.11
C THR A 120 6.80 3.88 -5.39
N GLN A 121 5.84 3.37 -6.17
CA GLN A 121 5.35 4.06 -7.36
C GLN A 121 4.76 5.45 -7.02
N TYR A 122 3.99 5.57 -5.93
CA TYR A 122 3.47 6.86 -5.49
C TYR A 122 4.58 7.79 -5.00
N GLN A 123 5.37 7.34 -4.02
CA GLN A 123 6.39 8.16 -3.35
C GLN A 123 7.51 8.61 -4.30
N CYS A 124 7.74 7.86 -5.38
CA CYS A 124 8.73 8.19 -6.41
C CYS A 124 8.13 8.85 -7.66
N SER A 125 6.85 9.23 -7.60
CA SER A 125 6.28 10.17 -8.56
C SER A 125 6.90 11.56 -8.40
N GLU A 126 6.89 12.34 -9.48
CA GLU A 126 7.40 13.71 -9.48
C GLU A 126 6.73 14.57 -8.40
N ARG A 127 5.40 14.44 -8.24
CA ARG A 127 4.65 15.17 -7.21
C ARG A 127 5.08 14.78 -5.80
N ALA A 128 5.12 13.48 -5.49
CA ALA A 128 5.48 13.04 -4.14
C ALA A 128 6.93 13.41 -3.81
N LEU A 129 7.86 13.28 -4.76
CA LEU A 129 9.25 13.72 -4.60
C LEU A 129 9.35 15.23 -4.36
N TYR A 130 8.58 16.04 -5.09
CA TYR A 130 8.51 17.49 -4.87
C TYR A 130 8.00 17.83 -3.46
N LEU A 131 6.91 17.20 -3.02
CA LEU A 131 6.37 17.37 -1.66
C LEU A 131 7.37 16.90 -0.60
N PHE A 132 8.09 15.81 -0.85
CA PHE A 132 9.08 15.26 0.08
C PHE A 132 10.31 16.17 0.22
N MET A 133 10.91 16.54 -0.91
CA MET A 133 12.21 17.23 -0.98
C MET A 133 12.06 18.74 -0.84
N GLU A 134 11.19 19.38 -1.63
CA GLU A 134 11.14 20.84 -1.71
C GLU A 134 10.25 21.46 -0.63
N LYS A 135 9.19 20.76 -0.22
CA LYS A 135 8.32 21.21 0.89
C LYS A 135 8.82 20.77 2.26
N CYS A 136 9.99 20.12 2.33
CA CYS A 136 10.61 19.63 3.56
C CYS A 136 9.66 18.81 4.46
N THR A 137 8.67 18.14 3.87
CA THR A 137 7.64 17.41 4.62
C THR A 137 8.27 16.31 5.48
N HIS A 138 9.35 15.68 5.01
CA HIS A 138 10.12 14.67 5.75
C HIS A 138 10.50 15.12 7.18
N SER A 139 11.10 16.30 7.34
CA SER A 139 11.51 16.79 8.66
C SER A 139 10.32 17.03 9.57
N CYS A 140 9.18 17.46 9.02
CA CYS A 140 7.97 17.64 9.79
C CYS A 140 7.34 16.30 10.20
N THR A 141 7.16 15.39 9.25
CA THR A 141 6.52 14.09 9.47
C THR A 141 7.31 13.25 10.46
N LYS A 142 8.65 13.33 10.43
CA LYS A 142 9.53 12.74 11.43
C LYS A 142 9.23 13.25 12.84
N ARG A 143 9.12 14.57 13.01
CA ARG A 143 8.81 15.17 14.32
C ARG A 143 7.41 14.81 14.80
N VAL A 144 6.40 14.82 13.92
CA VAL A 144 5.05 14.36 14.30
C VAL A 144 5.09 12.95 14.86
N ARG A 145 5.82 12.07 14.17
CA ARG A 145 5.95 10.68 14.54
C ARG A 145 6.65 10.50 15.89
N VAL A 146 7.81 11.13 16.09
CA VAL A 146 8.68 10.90 17.25
C VAL A 146 8.33 11.79 18.45
N GLU A 147 7.92 13.02 18.22
CA GLU A 147 7.78 14.06 19.26
C GLU A 147 6.32 14.38 19.60
N TYR A 148 5.37 14.16 18.67
CA TYR A 148 3.96 14.52 18.86
C TYR A 148 3.02 13.32 18.98
N GLY A 149 3.55 12.14 19.33
CA GLY A 149 2.74 10.93 19.55
C GLY A 149 2.11 10.38 18.26
N GLY A 150 2.66 10.72 17.10
CA GLY A 150 2.12 10.29 15.81
C GLY A 150 2.18 8.77 15.61
N MET A 151 3.12 8.06 16.25
CA MET A 151 3.16 6.60 16.21
C MET A 151 1.95 5.96 16.90
N GLU A 152 1.65 6.40 18.12
CA GLU A 152 0.51 5.91 18.90
C GLU A 152 -0.80 6.26 18.20
N ALA A 153 -0.93 7.49 17.69
CA ALA A 153 -2.11 7.91 16.94
C ALA A 153 -2.31 7.07 15.66
N THR A 154 -1.23 6.78 14.94
CA THR A 154 -1.26 5.91 13.74
C THR A 154 -1.70 4.50 14.11
N GLN A 155 -1.24 3.97 15.23
CA GLN A 155 -1.68 2.65 15.71
C GLN A 155 -3.17 2.65 16.00
N VAL A 156 -3.71 3.69 16.65
CA VAL A 156 -5.15 3.84 16.88
C VAL A 156 -5.93 3.88 15.56
N CYS A 157 -5.43 4.59 14.54
CA CYS A 157 -6.05 4.57 13.21
C CYS A 157 -6.10 3.14 12.64
N SER A 158 -5.02 2.39 12.80
CA SER A 158 -4.88 1.02 12.30
C SER A 158 -5.83 0.06 13.03
N ASP A 159 -5.93 0.16 14.35
CA ASP A 159 -6.83 -0.65 15.16
C ASP A 159 -8.30 -0.37 14.78
N ALA A 160 -8.64 0.88 14.46
CA ALA A 160 -9.97 1.26 13.98
C ALA A 160 -10.28 0.62 12.61
N LEU A 161 -9.28 0.46 11.74
CA LEU A 161 -9.44 -0.24 10.46
C LEU A 161 -9.70 -1.74 10.66
N ASP A 162 -8.97 -2.37 11.59
CA ASP A 162 -9.12 -3.79 11.90
C ASP A 162 -10.49 -4.14 12.52
N ALA A 163 -11.19 -3.14 13.08
CA ALA A 163 -12.55 -3.30 13.58
C ALA A 163 -13.60 -3.48 12.46
N PHE A 164 -13.26 -3.20 11.19
CA PHE A 164 -14.18 -3.38 10.07
C PHE A 164 -14.16 -4.83 9.56
N PRO A 165 -15.33 -5.46 9.39
CA PRO A 165 -15.40 -6.81 8.88
C PRO A 165 -14.97 -6.87 7.41
N ALA A 166 -14.13 -7.84 7.07
CA ALA A 166 -13.48 -7.96 5.76
C ALA A 166 -14.40 -8.44 4.62
N PHE A 167 -15.72 -8.34 4.74
CA PHE A 167 -16.65 -8.84 3.73
C PHE A 167 -16.74 -7.85 2.55
N PRO A 168 -16.24 -8.19 1.35
CA PRO A 168 -16.20 -7.25 0.23
C PRO A 168 -17.60 -6.81 -0.22
N GLU A 169 -18.59 -7.69 -0.04
CA GLU A 169 -19.97 -7.49 -0.47
C GLU A 169 -20.72 -6.44 0.37
N THR A 170 -20.24 -6.14 1.58
CA THR A 170 -20.88 -5.16 2.45
C THR A 170 -20.38 -3.74 2.22
N GLY A 171 -19.28 -3.57 1.45
CA GLY A 171 -18.62 -2.28 1.25
C GLY A 171 -18.01 -1.64 2.50
N GLU A 172 -18.15 -2.29 3.66
CA GLU A 172 -17.52 -1.91 4.94
C GLU A 172 -15.98 -1.81 4.84
N PRO A 173 -15.26 -2.64 4.06
CA PRO A 173 -13.81 -2.48 3.91
C PRO A 173 -13.40 -1.11 3.34
N CYS A 174 -14.13 -0.58 2.35
CA CYS A 174 -13.79 0.72 1.76
C CYS A 174 -14.09 1.87 2.72
N ARG A 175 -15.18 1.75 3.49
CA ARG A 175 -15.49 2.70 4.56
C ARG A 175 -14.41 2.72 5.64
N GLY A 176 -13.95 1.55 6.08
CA GLY A 176 -12.85 1.42 7.03
C GLY A 176 -11.59 2.12 6.53
N ILE A 177 -11.24 1.92 5.25
CA ILE A 177 -10.08 2.59 4.63
C ILE A 177 -10.24 4.10 4.62
N ASN A 178 -11.42 4.63 4.32
CA ASN A 178 -11.66 6.07 4.36
C ASN A 178 -11.46 6.66 5.76
N ILE A 179 -11.97 5.99 6.79
CA ILE A 179 -11.77 6.38 8.18
C ILE A 179 -10.29 6.35 8.53
N PHE A 180 -9.61 5.28 8.12
CA PHE A 180 -8.17 5.13 8.32
C PHE A 180 -7.37 6.25 7.66
N LEU A 181 -7.59 6.52 6.37
CA LEU A 181 -6.91 7.57 5.61
C LEU A 181 -7.19 8.96 6.16
N SER A 182 -8.44 9.24 6.54
CA SER A 182 -8.81 10.48 7.22
C SER A 182 -8.09 10.64 8.55
N CYS A 183 -8.00 9.56 9.33
CA CYS A 183 -7.26 9.54 10.59
C CYS A 183 -5.78 9.88 10.39
N ILE A 184 -5.12 9.24 9.42
CA ILE A 184 -3.73 9.57 9.04
C ILE A 184 -3.58 11.04 8.64
N TYR A 185 -4.46 11.54 7.76
CA TYR A 185 -4.42 12.93 7.33
C TYR A 185 -4.46 13.90 8.52
N HIS A 186 -5.37 13.65 9.48
CA HIS A 186 -5.54 14.51 10.65
C HIS A 186 -4.43 14.40 11.71
N ILE A 187 -3.62 13.35 11.70
CA ILE A 187 -2.40 13.27 12.53
C ILE A 187 -1.37 14.30 12.03
N TYR A 188 -1.17 14.38 10.71
CA TYR A 188 -0.09 15.16 10.13
C TYR A 188 -0.49 16.60 9.79
N TYR A 189 -1.76 16.84 9.43
CA TYR A 189 -2.24 18.16 9.00
C TYR A 189 -1.96 19.30 9.98
N PRO A 190 -2.22 19.17 11.30
CA PRO A 190 -1.99 20.26 12.25
C PRO A 190 -0.53 20.71 12.37
N HIS A 191 0.40 19.84 12.00
CA HIS A 191 1.84 20.06 12.19
C HIS A 191 2.57 20.33 10.87
N CYS A 192 2.16 19.65 9.79
CA CYS A 192 2.84 19.65 8.50
C CYS A 192 2.01 20.29 7.38
N GLY A 193 0.82 20.82 7.70
CA GLY A 193 -0.10 21.40 6.73
C GLY A 193 -0.65 20.38 5.73
N THR A 194 -1.32 20.89 4.70
CA THR A 194 -1.94 20.06 3.66
C THR A 194 -0.92 19.17 2.94
N ASP A 195 0.24 19.71 2.56
CA ASP A 195 1.27 18.99 1.80
C ASP A 195 1.80 17.77 2.57
N GLY A 196 2.12 17.94 3.87
CA GLY A 196 2.61 16.84 4.70
C GLY A 196 1.52 15.82 5.07
N ALA A 197 0.27 16.26 5.19
CA ALA A 197 -0.85 15.34 5.41
C ALA A 197 -1.21 14.55 4.14
N GLU A 198 -1.17 15.19 2.97
CA GLU A 198 -1.42 14.58 1.67
C GLU A 198 -0.41 13.46 1.40
N ILE A 199 0.89 13.74 1.51
CA ILE A 199 1.91 12.74 1.14
C ILE A 199 1.83 11.47 1.99
N LEU A 200 1.53 11.59 3.29
CA LEU A 200 1.35 10.44 4.17
C LEU A 200 0.04 9.72 3.87
N CYS A 201 -1.06 10.44 3.72
CA CYS A 201 -2.35 9.85 3.43
C CYS A 201 -2.34 9.12 2.07
N GLU A 202 -1.82 9.73 0.99
CA GLU A 202 -1.75 9.09 -0.33
C GLU A 202 -0.75 7.92 -0.37
N SER A 203 0.37 7.98 0.36
CA SER A 203 1.28 6.83 0.47
C SER A 203 0.55 5.63 1.08
N ASN A 204 -0.25 5.87 2.12
CA ASN A 204 -1.06 4.83 2.76
C ASN A 204 -2.26 4.40 1.91
N ARG A 205 -2.84 5.31 1.12
CA ARG A 205 -3.85 4.99 0.12
C ARG A 205 -3.27 4.06 -0.96
N ALA A 206 -2.07 4.32 -1.44
CA ALA A 206 -1.38 3.44 -2.40
C ALA A 206 -1.16 2.03 -1.82
N ALA A 207 -0.75 1.93 -0.54
CA ALA A 207 -0.58 0.63 0.12
C ALA A 207 -1.90 -0.14 0.26
N THR A 208 -2.95 0.54 0.71
CA THR A 208 -4.26 -0.08 0.95
C THR A 208 -4.96 -0.49 -0.34
N LEU A 209 -4.95 0.37 -1.37
CA LEU A 209 -5.54 0.08 -2.67
C LEU A 209 -4.81 -1.02 -3.45
N ALA A 210 -3.53 -1.28 -3.18
CA ALA A 210 -2.86 -2.46 -3.72
C ALA A 210 -3.61 -3.75 -3.33
N GLN A 211 -4.13 -3.82 -2.09
CA GLN A 211 -4.84 -4.98 -1.57
C GLN A 211 -6.33 -4.99 -1.91
N VAL A 212 -6.95 -3.81 -2.09
CA VAL A 212 -8.40 -3.68 -2.36
C VAL A 212 -8.71 -2.64 -3.43
N ALA A 213 -8.14 -2.84 -4.62
CA ALA A 213 -8.25 -1.92 -5.76
C ALA A 213 -9.70 -1.59 -6.18
N TRP A 214 -10.67 -2.44 -5.84
CA TRP A 214 -12.09 -2.22 -6.13
C TRP A 214 -12.70 -1.06 -5.32
N CYS A 215 -12.09 -0.65 -4.21
CA CYS A 215 -12.54 0.52 -3.45
C CYS A 215 -12.36 1.83 -4.24
N ASP A 216 -11.35 1.93 -5.11
CA ASP A 216 -11.04 3.20 -5.80
C ASP A 216 -12.05 3.57 -6.90
N ASN A 217 -12.76 2.57 -7.43
CA ASN A 217 -13.69 2.74 -8.54
C ASN A 217 -15.16 2.56 -8.12
N ASN A 218 -15.43 2.43 -6.82
CA ASN A 218 -16.78 2.20 -6.34
C ASN A 218 -17.47 3.55 -6.05
N PRO A 219 -18.47 3.97 -6.84
CA PRO A 219 -19.14 5.26 -6.63
C PRO A 219 -19.92 5.35 -5.31
N ALA A 220 -20.22 4.21 -4.66
CA ALA A 220 -20.83 4.19 -3.33
C ALA A 220 -19.83 4.55 -2.22
N TYR A 221 -18.52 4.45 -2.51
CA TYR A 221 -17.44 4.73 -1.58
C TYR A 221 -16.38 5.53 -2.33
N ASP A 222 -16.63 6.83 -2.50
CA ASP A 222 -15.58 7.73 -3.00
C ASP A 222 -14.43 7.69 -1.99
N VAL A 223 -13.41 6.88 -2.29
CA VAL A 223 -12.28 6.71 -1.39
C VAL A 223 -11.63 8.06 -1.23
N LEU A 224 -11.40 8.47 0.02
CA LEU A 224 -10.88 9.79 0.35
C LEU A 224 -9.67 10.09 -0.55
N LYS A 225 -9.84 11.06 -1.45
CA LYS A 225 -8.72 11.69 -2.15
C LYS A 225 -8.06 12.58 -1.10
N CYS A 226 -6.91 12.16 -0.61
CA CYS A 226 -6.22 12.86 0.45
C CYS A 226 -5.92 14.29 -0.03
N GLY A 227 -6.48 15.29 0.65
CA GLY A 227 -6.37 16.70 0.23
C GLY A 227 -7.63 17.35 -0.34
N LEU A 228 -8.71 16.59 -0.57
CA LEU A 228 -10.05 17.17 -0.77
C LEU A 228 -10.84 17.01 0.52
N GLN A 229 -11.04 18.12 1.24
CA GLN A 229 -12.04 18.18 2.32
C GLN A 229 -13.38 17.71 1.75
N GLN A 230 -13.95 16.64 2.31
CA GLN A 230 -15.35 16.35 2.05
C GLN A 230 -16.18 17.53 2.58
N PRO A 231 -17.05 18.15 1.77
CA PRO A 231 -17.92 19.19 2.25
C PRO A 231 -18.93 18.58 3.24
N GLY A 232 -18.69 18.78 4.55
CA GLY A 232 -19.68 18.53 5.59
C GLY A 232 -19.39 17.48 6.66
N GLU A 233 -18.18 16.90 6.77
CA GLU A 233 -17.87 15.98 7.87
C GLU A 233 -17.41 16.69 9.16
N PRO A 234 -17.78 16.19 10.36
CA PRO A 234 -17.49 16.84 11.63
C PRO A 234 -16.00 16.93 11.94
N GLN A 235 -15.62 18.02 12.62
CA GLN A 235 -14.28 18.26 13.14
C GLN A 235 -13.86 17.22 14.18
N GLN A 236 -12.61 16.75 14.04
CA GLN A 236 -11.79 16.00 15.00
C GLN A 236 -12.35 14.65 15.48
N PRO A 237 -11.50 13.61 15.60
CA PRO A 237 -11.83 12.52 16.50
C PRO A 237 -11.92 13.12 17.90
N GLN A 238 -13.14 13.28 18.41
CA GLN A 238 -13.34 13.33 19.85
C GLN A 238 -12.60 12.12 20.42
N GLN A 239 -11.80 12.36 21.46
CA GLN A 239 -11.04 11.34 22.18
C GLN A 239 -11.81 10.02 22.19
N LEU A 240 -11.34 9.04 21.42
CA LEU A 240 -11.84 7.68 21.44
C LEU A 240 -11.57 7.13 22.84
N GLN A 241 -12.53 7.29 23.75
CA GLN A 241 -12.52 6.66 25.05
C GLN A 241 -12.67 5.15 24.83
N HIS A 242 -11.58 4.43 25.10
CA HIS A 242 -11.49 2.99 24.94
C HIS A 242 -12.51 2.23 25.80
N THR A 243 -13.38 1.46 25.14
CA THR A 243 -13.85 0.19 25.67
C THR A 243 -13.39 -0.90 24.71
N SER A 244 -12.46 -1.73 25.19
CA SER A 244 -11.85 -2.81 24.41
C SER A 244 -12.79 -4.02 24.33
N PRO A 245 -13.17 -4.53 23.14
CA PRO A 245 -13.76 -5.85 23.03
C PRO A 245 -12.68 -6.92 22.79
N ALA A 246 -12.93 -8.09 23.37
CA ALA A 246 -12.04 -9.24 23.36
C ALA A 246 -11.69 -9.74 21.95
N ALA A 247 -10.43 -10.16 21.80
CA ALA A 247 -9.84 -10.67 20.58
C ALA A 247 -10.59 -11.90 20.03
N GLY A 248 -11.21 -11.74 18.86
CA GLY A 248 -11.64 -12.84 18.00
C GLY A 248 -10.68 -12.98 16.83
N SER A 249 -10.08 -14.17 16.67
CA SER A 249 -9.22 -14.50 15.52
C SER A 249 -9.98 -14.32 14.21
N SER A 250 -9.61 -13.29 13.45
CA SER A 250 -10.01 -13.10 12.07
C SER A 250 -8.77 -13.03 11.19
N VAL A 251 -8.91 -13.40 9.94
CA VAL A 251 -7.84 -13.46 8.94
C VAL A 251 -7.41 -12.02 8.62
N ILE A 252 -6.51 -11.46 9.43
CA ILE A 252 -6.05 -10.08 9.35
C ILE A 252 -5.05 -9.95 8.20
N TRP A 253 -5.45 -9.22 7.16
CA TRP A 253 -4.55 -8.74 6.12
C TRP A 253 -3.49 -7.82 6.74
N ALA A 254 -2.29 -7.81 6.14
CA ALA A 254 -1.05 -7.18 6.59
C ALA A 254 -1.08 -5.65 6.86
N LEU A 255 -2.24 -5.01 6.93
CA LEU A 255 -2.39 -3.55 6.97
C LEU A 255 -1.72 -2.87 8.18
N PRO A 256 -1.82 -3.36 9.44
CA PRO A 256 -1.30 -2.60 10.58
C PRO A 256 0.23 -2.40 10.57
N LEU A 257 0.99 -3.28 9.90
CA LEU A 257 2.46 -3.21 9.80
C LEU A 257 2.99 -2.76 8.43
N LEU A 258 2.15 -2.77 7.39
CA LEU A 258 2.41 -2.08 6.13
C LEU A 258 2.63 -0.59 6.35
N LEU A 259 1.88 -0.04 7.29
CA LEU A 259 1.98 1.33 7.77
C LEU A 259 3.38 1.63 8.29
N LEU A 260 3.95 0.79 9.16
CA LEU A 260 5.31 0.96 9.66
C LEU A 260 6.38 1.01 8.55
N SER A 261 6.15 0.38 7.40
CA SER A 261 7.08 0.45 6.24
C SER A 261 7.00 1.79 5.50
N VAL A 262 5.78 2.32 5.28
CA VAL A 262 5.57 3.68 4.75
C VAL A 262 6.20 4.70 5.69
N TYR A 263 6.00 4.52 7.00
CA TYR A 263 6.53 5.42 8.04
C TYR A 263 8.02 5.27 8.28
N SER A 264 8.68 4.19 7.85
CA SER A 264 10.12 4.09 8.07
C SER A 264 10.86 5.15 7.23
N ILE A 265 10.33 5.48 6.04
CA ILE A 265 10.85 6.54 5.16
C ILE A 265 10.73 7.95 5.79
N PHE A 266 9.92 8.10 6.85
CA PHE A 266 9.61 9.38 7.52
C PHE A 266 10.03 9.42 9.01
#